data_AF-A0A831ZFR5-F1
#
_entry.id   AF-A0A831ZFR5-F1
#
_cell.length_a   1.000
_cell.length_b   1.000
_cell.length_c   1.000
_cell.angle_alpha   90.00
_cell.angle_beta   90.00
_cell.angle_gamma   90.00
#
_symmetry.space_group_name_H-M   'P 1'
#
loop_
_entity.id
_entity.type
_entity.pdbx_description
1 polymer ?
#
loop_
_entity_poly.entity_id
_entity_poly.type
_entity_poly.pdbx_seq_one_letter_code
_entity_poly.pdbx_strand_id
1 'polypeptide(L)'
;MKNIISILSLILFISVSNAQAVETDAPTALSPRGIITTNQPVFSWTAVTGTKAYVLYSVDASGEIAIWKFVGANQAGCLAGIGTCSYFDSSATFAEGAGGFWYVSTFNQRWNSPASDTLEFTVDTKTSFPAPGIPVQLTPSGTIDTNTPTFNWLSVPGFTRYAIYAVDSTGEVKVNNIAECTTETCSYSKANAVFADGSATWEIRTEASDGTNGEWSDILDFTVDTSTTHQVTGAPTALSPSGTINTNQPTFTWTAVTGSHQYAVYAKDANGALKVWNVVGADRAGCGSGSGTCSYTHSTAIFAEGSGSFWKVMTTDDGYGPDSNILEFTVDTTGTADRCDMSIDTDQDRLPDCVETNTGIYVNPLNTGTDPAKVDTDDDALSDGDEVKGTIGGLDLPGMGVSPVHKDLLVEYDWIDDAIDCGFEHTHRPSQAIVNRVSAGFSAAPADLINNPDGQPGINVIHDYGQGGLFTGGNAIEDDDHEIDGIPDRNTQQNGIYFEVVKDENFNANRRGYFHRVLMGHFLRNSQGGIISGISELPGDDTIVSIGCGPANFFPGDFVTFDEIAANTIMHELGHNLGLRHGGGQFL
;
A
#
# COMPACT_ATOMS: atom_id res chain seq x y z
N MET A 1 21.62 21.22 -8.04
CA MET A 1 21.09 22.59 -8.29
C MET A 1 20.52 22.84 -9.69
N LYS A 2 21.23 22.65 -10.82
CA LYS A 2 20.62 22.85 -12.17
C LYS A 2 19.55 21.82 -12.56
N ASN A 3 19.61 20.62 -11.99
CA ASN A 3 18.63 19.56 -12.24
C ASN A 3 17.32 19.75 -11.44
N ILE A 4 17.37 20.46 -10.30
CA ILE A 4 16.20 20.74 -9.43
C ILE A 4 15.20 21.70 -10.10
N ILE A 5 15.70 22.60 -10.95
CA ILE A 5 14.91 23.60 -11.67
C ILE A 5 13.96 22.95 -12.70
N SER A 6 14.28 21.76 -13.21
CA SER A 6 13.43 21.01 -14.14
C SER A 6 12.41 20.11 -13.43
N ILE A 7 12.58 19.84 -12.13
CA ILE A 7 11.83 18.84 -11.35
C ILE A 7 10.47 19.41 -10.92
N LEU A 8 10.37 20.63 -10.39
CA LEU A 8 9.06 21.19 -10.02
C LEU A 8 8.31 21.93 -11.14
N SER A 9 8.99 22.35 -12.21
CA SER A 9 8.24 22.73 -13.42
C SER A 9 7.59 21.49 -14.05
N LEU A 10 8.19 20.30 -13.90
CA LEU A 10 7.57 19.04 -14.28
C LEU A 10 6.55 18.54 -13.24
N ILE A 11 6.72 18.77 -11.93
CA ILE A 11 5.72 18.42 -10.89
C ILE A 11 4.50 19.36 -10.92
N LEU A 12 4.68 20.66 -11.24
CA LEU A 12 3.58 21.59 -11.46
C LEU A 12 2.87 21.28 -12.79
N PHE A 13 3.59 20.87 -13.84
CA PHE A 13 2.96 20.33 -15.05
C PHE A 13 2.32 18.95 -14.81
N ILE A 14 2.89 18.03 -14.02
CA ILE A 14 2.29 16.72 -13.70
C ILE A 14 1.05 16.90 -12.81
N SER A 15 1.03 17.90 -11.92
CA SER A 15 -0.15 18.22 -11.10
C SER A 15 -1.31 18.85 -11.89
N VAL A 16 -1.05 19.39 -13.09
CA VAL A 16 -2.09 19.98 -13.96
C VAL A 16 -2.30 19.17 -15.27
N SER A 17 -1.38 18.30 -15.66
CA SER A 17 -1.45 17.53 -16.91
C SER A 17 -1.28 16.02 -16.76
N ASN A 18 -1.20 15.47 -15.55
CA ASN A 18 -1.28 14.03 -15.29
C ASN A 18 -2.52 13.60 -14.50
N ALA A 19 -3.59 14.39 -14.56
CA ALA A 19 -4.93 13.80 -14.61
C ALA A 19 -5.16 13.14 -15.99
N GLN A 20 -4.23 12.29 -16.45
CA GLN A 20 -4.71 11.13 -17.17
C GLN A 20 -5.38 10.30 -16.09
N ALA A 21 -6.70 10.23 -16.19
CA ALA A 21 -7.51 9.34 -15.37
C ALA A 21 -6.79 8.00 -15.29
N VAL A 22 -6.40 7.58 -14.08
CA VAL A 22 -6.37 6.15 -13.82
C VAL A 22 -7.84 5.76 -13.99
N GLU A 23 -8.20 5.26 -15.17
CA GLU A 23 -9.46 4.56 -15.35
C GLU A 23 -9.42 3.43 -14.32
N THR A 24 -10.14 3.61 -13.22
CA THR A 24 -10.39 2.51 -12.30
C THR A 24 -11.19 1.48 -13.07
N ASP A 25 -10.76 0.22 -13.03
CA ASP A 25 -11.46 -0.87 -13.69
C ASP A 25 -12.94 -0.85 -13.34
N ALA A 26 -13.79 -1.14 -14.32
CA ALA A 26 -15.21 -1.30 -14.08
C ALA A 26 -15.42 -2.49 -13.12
N PRO A 27 -16.22 -2.34 -12.05
CA PRO A 27 -16.60 -3.49 -11.25
C PRO A 27 -17.44 -4.45 -12.09
N THR A 28 -17.37 -5.74 -11.78
CA THR A 28 -18.22 -6.76 -12.41
C THR A 28 -19.46 -6.94 -11.55
N ALA A 29 -20.64 -6.65 -12.11
CA ALA A 29 -21.91 -6.91 -11.46
C ALA A 29 -22.11 -8.43 -11.30
N LEU A 30 -22.47 -8.90 -10.09
CA LEU A 30 -22.62 -10.33 -9.78
C LEU A 30 -24.07 -10.73 -9.53
N SER A 31 -24.82 -10.01 -8.69
CA SER A 31 -26.20 -10.34 -8.31
C SER A 31 -26.94 -9.06 -7.90
N PRO A 32 -28.28 -8.91 -8.10
CA PRO A 32 -29.23 -9.87 -8.67
C PRO A 32 -29.10 -10.04 -10.20
N ARG A 33 -29.48 -11.20 -10.71
CA ARG A 33 -29.65 -11.47 -12.15
C ARG A 33 -30.73 -12.53 -12.35
N GLY A 34 -31.41 -12.51 -13.49
CA GLY A 34 -32.45 -13.50 -13.78
C GLY A 34 -33.65 -13.36 -12.84
N ILE A 35 -34.32 -14.47 -12.50
CA ILE A 35 -35.50 -14.45 -11.64
C ILE A 35 -35.08 -14.40 -10.17
N ILE A 36 -35.55 -13.39 -9.43
CA ILE A 36 -35.39 -13.27 -7.98
C ILE A 36 -36.74 -13.37 -7.27
N THR A 37 -36.77 -14.08 -6.15
CA THR A 37 -38.00 -14.36 -5.37
C THR A 37 -38.20 -13.43 -4.19
N THR A 38 -37.37 -12.38 -4.11
CA THR A 38 -37.48 -11.30 -3.13
C THR A 38 -37.70 -9.99 -3.87
N ASN A 39 -38.56 -9.14 -3.32
CA ASN A 39 -38.71 -7.75 -3.76
C ASN A 39 -37.70 -6.81 -3.09
N GLN A 40 -36.77 -7.34 -2.27
CA GLN A 40 -35.65 -6.62 -1.67
C GLN A 40 -34.35 -7.43 -1.87
N PRO A 41 -33.76 -7.42 -3.08
CA PRO A 41 -32.52 -8.15 -3.35
C PRO A 41 -31.31 -7.51 -2.67
N VAL A 42 -30.28 -8.33 -2.44
CA VAL A 42 -28.92 -7.86 -2.12
C VAL A 42 -28.16 -7.69 -3.42
N PHE A 43 -27.54 -6.53 -3.61
CA PHE A 43 -26.69 -6.22 -4.75
C PHE A 43 -25.26 -6.60 -4.44
N SER A 44 -24.57 -7.30 -5.33
CA SER A 44 -23.17 -7.67 -5.13
C SER A 44 -22.34 -7.52 -6.41
N TRP A 45 -21.09 -7.11 -6.26
CA TRP A 45 -20.15 -6.86 -7.36
C TRP A 45 -18.70 -7.14 -6.95
N THR A 46 -17.77 -7.24 -7.90
CA THR A 46 -16.34 -7.40 -7.58
C THR A 46 -15.76 -6.12 -7.00
N ALA A 47 -14.94 -6.26 -5.95
CA ALA A 47 -14.24 -5.14 -5.37
C ALA A 47 -13.13 -4.64 -6.30
N VAL A 48 -12.99 -3.33 -6.42
CA VAL A 48 -11.94 -2.67 -7.20
C VAL A 48 -10.96 -2.00 -6.25
N THR A 49 -9.68 -2.35 -6.39
CA THR A 49 -8.61 -1.83 -5.53
C THR A 49 -8.54 -0.31 -5.58
N GLY A 50 -8.38 0.34 -4.43
CA GLY A 50 -8.33 1.81 -4.32
C GLY A 50 -9.69 2.51 -4.37
N THR A 51 -10.80 1.78 -4.51
CA THR A 51 -12.15 2.38 -4.55
C THR A 51 -12.69 2.70 -3.16
N LYS A 52 -13.06 3.97 -2.92
CA LYS A 52 -13.63 4.43 -1.65
C LYS A 52 -15.16 4.27 -1.58
N ALA A 53 -15.84 4.39 -2.72
CA ALA A 53 -17.28 4.25 -2.82
C ALA A 53 -17.70 3.79 -4.23
N TYR A 54 -18.92 3.27 -4.33
CA TYR A 54 -19.55 2.83 -5.56
C TYR A 54 -20.83 3.61 -5.81
N VAL A 55 -21.17 3.84 -7.07
CA VAL A 55 -22.49 4.35 -7.47
C VAL A 55 -23.33 3.16 -7.91
N LEU A 56 -24.38 2.86 -7.15
CA LEU A 56 -25.34 1.82 -7.47
C LEU A 56 -26.58 2.47 -8.10
N TYR A 57 -26.92 2.03 -9.31
CA TYR A 57 -28.12 2.46 -10.03
C TYR A 57 -28.98 1.24 -10.38
N SER A 58 -30.28 1.31 -10.06
CA SER A 58 -31.24 0.28 -10.42
C SER A 58 -32.60 0.87 -10.73
N VAL A 59 -33.25 0.27 -11.74
CA VAL A 59 -34.62 0.55 -12.18
C VAL A 59 -35.43 -0.74 -12.00
N ASP A 60 -36.66 -0.62 -11.54
CA ASP A 60 -37.56 -1.76 -11.36
C ASP A 60 -38.42 -2.05 -12.60
N ALA A 61 -39.25 -3.09 -12.53
CA ALA A 61 -40.12 -3.52 -13.63
C ALA A 61 -41.18 -2.49 -14.04
N SER A 62 -41.44 -1.45 -13.23
CA SER A 62 -42.34 -0.35 -13.58
C SER A 62 -41.65 0.75 -14.42
N GLY A 63 -40.32 0.70 -14.51
CA GLY A 63 -39.50 1.74 -15.14
C GLY A 63 -39.13 2.89 -14.20
N GLU A 64 -39.45 2.79 -12.91
CA GLU A 64 -39.06 3.77 -11.90
C GLU A 64 -37.65 3.47 -11.36
N ILE A 65 -36.91 4.55 -11.03
CA ILE A 65 -35.59 4.43 -10.40
C ILE A 65 -35.80 3.95 -8.96
N ALA A 66 -35.45 2.70 -8.70
CA ALA A 66 -35.57 2.07 -7.38
C ALA A 66 -34.36 2.37 -6.49
N ILE A 67 -33.16 2.47 -7.07
CA ILE A 67 -31.93 2.82 -6.36
C ILE A 67 -31.10 3.79 -7.19
N TRP A 68 -30.66 4.88 -6.56
CA TRP A 68 -29.57 5.72 -7.03
C TRP A 68 -28.80 6.23 -5.82
N LYS A 69 -27.77 5.48 -5.40
CA LYS A 69 -27.07 5.72 -4.13
C LYS A 69 -25.56 5.58 -4.26
N PHE A 70 -24.86 6.36 -3.44
CA PHE A 70 -23.45 6.16 -3.13
C PHE A 70 -23.34 5.15 -2.00
N VAL A 71 -22.58 4.07 -2.23
CA VAL A 71 -22.33 3.02 -1.26
C VAL A 71 -20.84 3.03 -0.93
N GLY A 72 -20.49 3.34 0.33
CA GLY A 72 -19.10 3.30 0.77
C GLY A 72 -18.52 1.88 0.70
N ALA A 73 -17.24 1.73 0.36
CA ALA A 73 -16.60 0.42 0.30
C ALA A 73 -16.63 -0.32 1.66
N ASN A 74 -16.62 0.43 2.78
CA ASN A 74 -16.84 -0.12 4.12
C ASN A 74 -18.27 -0.66 4.32
N GLN A 75 -19.27 0.06 3.83
CA GLN A 75 -20.68 -0.28 3.93
C GLN A 75 -21.02 -1.49 3.06
N ALA A 76 -20.32 -1.64 1.93
CA ALA A 76 -20.42 -2.80 1.06
C ALA A 76 -19.56 -4.00 1.53
N GLY A 77 -18.86 -3.89 2.67
CA GLY A 77 -18.05 -4.99 3.22
C GLY A 77 -16.75 -5.29 2.48
N CYS A 78 -16.28 -4.39 1.60
CA CYS A 78 -15.14 -4.62 0.70
C CYS A 78 -14.08 -3.52 0.78
N LEU A 79 -13.85 -2.96 1.97
CA LEU A 79 -12.90 -1.85 2.21
C LEU A 79 -11.46 -2.16 1.74
N ALA A 80 -11.06 -3.44 1.77
CA ALA A 80 -9.74 -3.89 1.31
C ALA A 80 -9.56 -3.81 -0.22
N GLY A 81 -10.61 -3.51 -0.98
CA GLY A 81 -10.55 -3.41 -2.44
C GLY A 81 -10.26 -4.74 -3.15
N ILE A 82 -10.52 -5.86 -2.48
CA ILE A 82 -10.39 -7.24 -2.96
C ILE A 82 -11.63 -8.05 -2.55
N GLY A 83 -11.97 -9.08 -3.33
CA GLY A 83 -13.12 -9.95 -3.07
C GLY A 83 -14.45 -9.39 -3.59
N THR A 84 -15.53 -9.65 -2.86
CA THR A 84 -16.91 -9.29 -3.26
C THR A 84 -17.47 -8.19 -2.37
N CYS A 85 -17.98 -7.13 -2.98
CA CYS A 85 -18.79 -6.11 -2.34
C CYS A 85 -20.26 -6.54 -2.34
N SER A 86 -20.99 -6.27 -1.24
CA SER A 86 -22.42 -6.59 -1.10
C SER A 86 -23.18 -5.46 -0.40
N TYR A 87 -24.32 -5.04 -0.93
CA TYR A 87 -25.16 -3.98 -0.39
C TYR A 87 -26.63 -4.37 -0.37
N PHE A 88 -27.26 -4.18 0.80
CA PHE A 88 -28.69 -4.37 1.00
C PHE A 88 -29.34 -3.02 1.34
N ASP A 89 -30.31 -2.60 0.54
CA ASP A 89 -31.08 -1.39 0.79
C ASP A 89 -32.41 -1.73 1.44
N SER A 90 -32.49 -1.56 2.77
CA SER A 90 -33.72 -1.84 3.52
C SER A 90 -34.91 -0.95 3.13
N SER A 91 -34.66 0.16 2.43
CA SER A 91 -35.70 1.09 1.99
C SER A 91 -36.20 0.85 0.56
N ALA A 92 -35.46 0.10 -0.25
CA ALA A 92 -35.85 -0.23 -1.62
C ALA A 92 -36.81 -1.43 -1.64
N THR A 93 -37.89 -1.33 -2.39
CA THR A 93 -38.81 -2.44 -2.67
C THR A 93 -39.14 -2.42 -4.15
N PHE A 94 -38.84 -3.51 -4.85
CA PHE A 94 -38.94 -3.59 -6.30
C PHE A 94 -40.32 -4.12 -6.73
N ALA A 95 -40.90 -3.50 -7.76
CA ALA A 95 -42.15 -3.96 -8.35
C ALA A 95 -42.03 -5.36 -8.96
N GLU A 96 -43.10 -6.15 -8.81
CA GLU A 96 -43.23 -7.48 -9.41
C GLU A 96 -43.22 -7.39 -10.95
N GLY A 97 -42.48 -8.29 -11.61
CA GLY A 97 -42.47 -8.43 -13.06
C GLY A 97 -41.08 -8.40 -13.68
N ALA A 98 -41.05 -8.60 -15.00
CA ALA A 98 -39.82 -8.54 -15.80
C ALA A 98 -39.51 -7.12 -16.23
N GLY A 99 -38.21 -6.81 -16.37
CA GLY A 99 -37.73 -5.51 -16.85
C GLY A 99 -36.95 -4.68 -15.83
N GLY A 100 -36.63 -5.25 -14.65
CA GLY A 100 -35.69 -4.63 -13.73
C GLY A 100 -34.26 -4.75 -14.24
N PHE A 101 -33.45 -3.71 -14.06
CA PHE A 101 -32.03 -3.75 -14.39
C PHE A 101 -31.20 -2.93 -13.42
N TRP A 102 -29.90 -3.20 -13.38
CA TRP A 102 -28.97 -2.45 -12.57
C TRP A 102 -27.56 -2.50 -13.14
N TYR A 103 -26.76 -1.53 -12.71
CA TYR A 103 -25.32 -1.50 -12.94
C TYR A 103 -24.65 -0.77 -11.77
N VAL A 104 -23.34 -0.94 -11.67
CA VAL A 104 -22.52 -0.28 -10.67
C VAL A 104 -21.24 0.26 -11.29
N SER A 105 -20.79 1.40 -10.80
CA SER A 105 -19.49 1.99 -11.14
C SER A 105 -18.72 2.33 -9.88
N THR A 106 -17.39 2.39 -9.97
CA THR A 106 -16.60 2.99 -8.89
C THR A 106 -16.79 4.50 -8.91
N PHE A 107 -16.58 5.13 -7.76
CA PHE A 107 -16.55 6.58 -7.62
C PHE A 107 -15.23 7.02 -6.98
N ASN A 108 -14.41 7.75 -7.75
CA ASN A 108 -13.14 8.30 -7.28
C ASN A 108 -13.10 9.83 -7.38
N GLN A 109 -13.81 10.50 -6.46
CA GLN A 109 -13.73 11.95 -6.18
C GLN A 109 -14.04 12.93 -7.35
N ARG A 110 -14.07 12.52 -8.62
CA ARG A 110 -14.48 13.37 -9.75
C ARG A 110 -15.03 12.65 -10.98
N TRP A 111 -14.85 11.34 -11.11
CA TRP A 111 -15.35 10.55 -12.24
C TRP A 111 -15.92 9.21 -11.77
N ASN A 112 -16.91 8.71 -12.51
CA ASN A 112 -17.31 7.31 -12.40
C ASN A 112 -16.39 6.49 -13.31
N SER A 113 -16.01 5.27 -12.92
CA SER A 113 -15.53 4.29 -13.91
C SER A 113 -16.58 4.11 -15.01
N PRO A 114 -16.23 3.51 -16.16
CA PRO A 114 -17.23 2.82 -16.97
C PRO A 114 -18.12 1.96 -16.05
N ALA A 115 -19.42 1.99 -16.30
CA ALA A 115 -20.34 1.13 -15.58
C ALA A 115 -20.01 -0.33 -15.85
N SER A 116 -20.31 -1.20 -14.90
CA SER A 116 -20.40 -2.63 -15.15
C SER A 116 -21.32 -2.91 -16.33
N ASP A 117 -21.20 -4.10 -16.92
CA ASP A 117 -22.27 -4.61 -17.77
C ASP A 117 -23.60 -4.54 -17.00
N THR A 118 -24.66 -4.15 -17.72
CA THR A 118 -25.99 -4.06 -17.14
C THR A 118 -26.52 -5.47 -16.91
N LEU A 119 -26.94 -5.75 -15.67
CA LEU A 119 -27.62 -6.99 -15.33
C LEU A 119 -29.12 -6.78 -15.24
N GLU A 120 -29.86 -7.66 -15.91
CA GLU A 120 -31.31 -7.71 -15.87
C GLU A 120 -31.78 -8.73 -14.83
N PHE A 121 -32.90 -8.41 -14.18
CA PHE A 121 -33.59 -9.31 -13.26
C PHE A 121 -35.11 -9.17 -13.35
N THR A 122 -35.80 -10.20 -12.88
CA THR A 122 -37.26 -10.30 -12.80
C THR A 122 -37.66 -10.57 -11.35
N VAL A 123 -38.50 -9.72 -10.78
CA VAL A 123 -39.04 -9.94 -9.43
C VAL A 123 -40.27 -10.81 -9.54
N ASP A 124 -40.20 -12.02 -9.01
CA ASP A 124 -41.32 -12.97 -8.91
C ASP A 124 -41.48 -13.44 -7.47
N THR A 125 -42.14 -12.63 -6.65
CA THR A 125 -42.47 -12.94 -5.25
C THR A 125 -43.76 -13.76 -5.12
N LYS A 126 -44.50 -13.97 -6.21
CA LYS A 126 -45.84 -14.57 -6.22
C LYS A 126 -45.86 -16.04 -6.65
N THR A 127 -44.79 -16.56 -7.25
CA THR A 127 -44.68 -17.99 -7.49
C THR A 127 -44.17 -18.72 -6.24
N SER A 128 -45.07 -19.50 -5.63
CA SER A 128 -44.63 -20.64 -4.83
C SER A 128 -43.78 -21.53 -5.74
N PHE A 129 -42.55 -21.84 -5.32
CA PHE A 129 -41.46 -22.57 -5.99
C PHE A 129 -40.38 -21.65 -6.61
N PRO A 130 -39.22 -21.47 -5.94
CA PRO A 130 -38.14 -20.66 -6.49
C PRO A 130 -37.57 -21.32 -7.76
N ALA A 131 -37.42 -20.53 -8.82
CA ALA A 131 -36.57 -20.90 -9.95
C ALA A 131 -35.16 -21.18 -9.39
N PRO A 132 -34.55 -22.34 -9.67
CA PRO A 132 -33.31 -22.69 -8.99
C PRO A 132 -32.12 -21.86 -9.52
N GLY A 133 -31.39 -21.19 -8.61
CA GLY A 133 -30.23 -20.36 -8.94
C GLY A 133 -28.95 -21.17 -9.17
N ILE A 134 -28.00 -20.65 -9.97
CA ILE A 134 -26.73 -21.34 -10.26
C ILE A 134 -25.75 -21.15 -9.08
N PRO A 135 -25.23 -22.22 -8.45
CA PRO A 135 -24.22 -22.10 -7.39
C PRO A 135 -22.86 -21.64 -7.94
N VAL A 136 -22.11 -20.88 -7.13
CA VAL A 136 -20.74 -20.45 -7.48
C VAL A 136 -19.71 -21.46 -6.97
N GLN A 137 -18.92 -22.02 -7.89
CA GLN A 137 -17.87 -22.99 -7.61
C GLN A 137 -16.61 -22.32 -7.04
N LEU A 138 -15.96 -22.95 -6.06
CA LEU A 138 -14.73 -22.45 -5.43
C LEU A 138 -13.53 -23.38 -5.70
N THR A 139 -13.61 -24.64 -5.26
CA THR A 139 -12.54 -25.64 -5.45
C THR A 139 -13.16 -27.01 -5.78
N PRO A 140 -12.44 -27.93 -6.44
CA PRO A 140 -11.09 -27.79 -6.99
C PRO A 140 -11.05 -26.85 -8.21
N SER A 141 -9.95 -26.11 -8.34
CA SER A 141 -9.60 -25.28 -9.50
C SER A 141 -8.07 -25.29 -9.62
N GLY A 142 -7.54 -25.10 -10.82
CA GLY A 142 -6.09 -25.21 -11.05
C GLY A 142 -5.55 -26.63 -10.85
N THR A 143 -4.28 -26.78 -10.47
CA THR A 143 -3.67 -28.11 -10.24
C THR A 143 -3.80 -28.52 -8.78
N ILE A 144 -4.19 -29.78 -8.54
CA ILE A 144 -4.28 -30.39 -7.20
C ILE A 144 -3.38 -31.63 -7.11
N ASP A 145 -2.78 -31.83 -5.94
CA ASP A 145 -1.82 -32.91 -5.62
C ASP A 145 -2.47 -34.16 -5.03
N THR A 146 -3.80 -34.21 -5.03
CA THR A 146 -4.60 -35.30 -4.49
C THR A 146 -5.56 -35.86 -5.55
N ASN A 147 -5.64 -37.19 -5.60
CA ASN A 147 -6.60 -37.88 -6.47
C ASN A 147 -8.00 -38.04 -5.83
N THR A 148 -8.21 -37.52 -4.63
CA THR A 148 -9.52 -37.46 -3.95
C THR A 148 -9.91 -36.00 -3.67
N PRO A 149 -10.37 -35.24 -4.69
CA PRO A 149 -10.69 -33.83 -4.54
C PRO A 149 -11.87 -33.58 -3.59
N THR A 150 -11.86 -32.40 -2.96
CA THR A 150 -12.99 -31.85 -2.18
C THR A 150 -13.60 -30.68 -2.94
N PHE A 151 -14.90 -30.79 -3.21
CA PHE A 151 -15.69 -29.80 -3.95
C PHE A 151 -16.26 -28.78 -2.97
N ASN A 152 -15.93 -27.50 -3.14
CA ASN A 152 -16.44 -26.40 -2.32
C ASN A 152 -17.18 -25.39 -3.21
N TRP A 153 -18.32 -24.88 -2.72
CA TRP A 153 -19.15 -23.90 -3.42
C TRP A 153 -19.88 -22.98 -2.44
N LEU A 154 -20.41 -21.86 -2.93
CA LEU A 154 -21.27 -20.96 -2.14
C LEU A 154 -22.73 -21.41 -2.18
N SER A 155 -23.41 -21.41 -1.03
CA SER A 155 -24.83 -21.77 -0.95
C SER A 155 -25.71 -20.76 -1.70
N VAL A 156 -26.77 -21.26 -2.34
CA VAL A 156 -27.83 -20.43 -2.95
C VAL A 156 -28.94 -20.24 -1.91
N PRO A 157 -29.32 -18.98 -1.59
CA PRO A 157 -30.39 -18.72 -0.62
C PRO A 157 -31.69 -19.48 -0.96
N GLY A 158 -32.23 -20.19 0.03
CA GLY A 158 -33.44 -21.00 -0.13
C GLY A 158 -33.22 -22.44 -0.61
N PHE A 159 -31.97 -22.86 -0.87
CA PHE A 159 -31.63 -24.22 -1.31
C PHE A 159 -30.71 -24.94 -0.35
N THR A 160 -31.07 -26.18 0.00
CA THR A 160 -30.26 -27.05 0.87
C THR A 160 -29.68 -28.26 0.14
N ARG A 161 -30.01 -28.45 -1.15
CA ARG A 161 -29.59 -29.62 -1.96
C ARG A 161 -28.96 -29.16 -3.27
N TYR A 162 -27.88 -29.82 -3.65
CA TYR A 162 -27.06 -29.48 -4.81
C TYR A 162 -26.66 -30.74 -5.56
N ALA A 163 -26.91 -30.79 -6.87
CA ALA A 163 -26.40 -31.86 -7.71
C ALA A 163 -25.00 -31.51 -8.21
N ILE A 164 -24.03 -32.38 -7.96
CA ILE A 164 -22.63 -32.22 -8.35
C ILE A 164 -22.29 -33.29 -9.39
N TYR A 165 -21.70 -32.85 -10.50
CA TYR A 165 -21.23 -33.73 -11.57
C TYR A 165 -19.76 -33.45 -11.86
N ALA A 166 -18.92 -34.49 -11.87
CA ALA A 166 -17.49 -34.36 -12.12
C ALA A 166 -16.93 -35.54 -12.92
N VAL A 167 -16.07 -35.22 -13.89
CA VAL A 167 -15.49 -36.13 -14.88
C VAL A 167 -13.96 -36.01 -14.83
N ASP A 168 -13.25 -37.13 -14.91
CA ASP A 168 -11.78 -37.14 -14.91
C ASP A 168 -11.16 -37.13 -16.32
N SER A 169 -9.83 -37.20 -16.39
CA SER A 169 -9.04 -37.17 -17.64
C SER A 169 -9.30 -38.35 -18.57
N THR A 170 -9.90 -39.42 -18.07
CA THR A 170 -10.28 -40.59 -18.88
C THR A 170 -11.69 -40.46 -19.47
N GLY A 171 -12.43 -39.41 -19.09
CA GLY A 171 -13.84 -39.24 -19.40
C GLY A 171 -14.78 -40.02 -18.48
N GLU A 172 -14.28 -40.59 -17.37
CA GLU A 172 -15.10 -41.33 -16.42
C GLU A 172 -15.81 -40.37 -15.45
N VAL A 173 -17.11 -40.57 -15.24
CA VAL A 173 -17.89 -39.81 -14.25
C VAL A 173 -17.56 -40.29 -12.85
N LYS A 174 -16.73 -39.55 -12.12
CA LYS A 174 -16.32 -39.87 -10.75
C LYS A 174 -17.35 -39.43 -9.71
N VAL A 175 -18.02 -38.31 -9.96
CA VAL A 175 -19.07 -37.76 -9.09
C VAL A 175 -20.32 -37.48 -9.91
N ASN A 176 -21.45 -37.98 -9.42
CA ASN A 176 -22.80 -37.66 -9.87
C ASN A 176 -23.71 -37.90 -8.67
N ASN A 177 -23.78 -36.93 -7.76
CA ASN A 177 -24.42 -37.10 -6.46
C ASN A 177 -25.14 -35.82 -6.02
N ILE A 178 -26.07 -35.98 -5.09
CA ILE A 178 -26.69 -34.86 -4.38
C ILE A 178 -25.93 -34.62 -3.07
N ALA A 179 -25.44 -33.40 -2.89
CA ALA A 179 -24.86 -32.92 -1.65
C ALA A 179 -25.87 -32.03 -0.91
N GLU A 180 -25.92 -32.18 0.41
CA GLU A 180 -26.74 -31.35 1.28
C GLU A 180 -25.87 -30.30 1.98
N CYS A 181 -26.38 -29.09 2.08
CA CYS A 181 -25.68 -27.99 2.73
C CYS A 181 -26.66 -27.04 3.40
N THR A 182 -26.28 -26.56 4.59
CA THR A 182 -27.06 -25.60 5.39
C THR A 182 -26.20 -24.42 5.88
N THR A 183 -24.95 -24.33 5.41
CA THR A 183 -23.96 -23.30 5.74
C THR A 183 -23.72 -22.39 4.55
N GLU A 184 -23.17 -21.19 4.78
CA GLU A 184 -22.91 -20.22 3.69
C GLU A 184 -21.90 -20.71 2.65
N THR A 185 -20.88 -21.44 3.10
CA THR A 185 -19.94 -22.19 2.24
C THR A 185 -20.17 -23.68 2.44
N CYS A 186 -20.33 -24.39 1.33
CA CYS A 186 -20.68 -25.80 1.27
C CYS A 186 -19.48 -26.63 0.81
N SER A 187 -19.40 -27.87 1.30
CA SER A 187 -18.30 -28.79 0.99
C SER A 187 -18.80 -30.20 0.75
N TYR A 188 -18.21 -30.88 -0.22
CA TYR A 188 -18.50 -32.27 -0.55
C TYR A 188 -17.25 -33.02 -0.98
N SER A 189 -17.01 -34.18 -0.35
CA SER A 189 -15.97 -35.13 -0.76
C SER A 189 -16.58 -36.53 -0.86
N LYS A 190 -16.30 -37.24 -1.95
CA LYS A 190 -16.75 -38.63 -2.12
C LYS A 190 -15.58 -39.57 -1.82
N ALA A 191 -15.65 -40.26 -0.68
CA ALA A 191 -14.55 -41.07 -0.12
C ALA A 191 -13.94 -42.13 -1.07
N ASN A 192 -14.65 -42.54 -2.12
CA ASN A 192 -14.18 -43.54 -3.10
C ASN A 192 -14.08 -42.99 -4.54
N ALA A 193 -14.16 -41.68 -4.74
CA ALA A 193 -13.98 -41.07 -6.06
C ALA A 193 -12.50 -40.74 -6.28
N VAL A 194 -11.76 -41.70 -6.82
CA VAL A 194 -10.34 -41.53 -7.20
C VAL A 194 -10.28 -41.06 -8.65
N PHE A 195 -9.74 -39.87 -8.88
CA PHE A 195 -9.52 -39.27 -10.19
C PHE A 195 -8.17 -39.71 -10.77
N ALA A 196 -8.12 -39.98 -12.08
CA ALA A 196 -6.85 -40.19 -12.76
C ALA A 196 -6.08 -38.86 -12.92
N ASP A 197 -4.75 -38.94 -12.95
CA ASP A 197 -3.92 -37.78 -13.29
C ASP A 197 -4.30 -37.21 -14.67
N GLY A 198 -4.23 -35.89 -14.81
CA GLY A 198 -4.62 -35.13 -16.00
C GLY A 198 -5.80 -34.19 -15.77
N SER A 199 -6.33 -33.64 -16.87
CA SER A 199 -7.42 -32.67 -16.85
C SER A 199 -8.73 -33.28 -16.37
N ALA A 200 -9.42 -32.64 -15.44
CA ALA A 200 -10.71 -33.02 -14.92
C ALA A 200 -11.65 -31.82 -14.89
N THR A 201 -12.95 -32.06 -14.92
CA THR A 201 -13.96 -31.00 -14.96
C THR A 201 -15.06 -31.27 -13.94
N TRP A 202 -15.68 -30.21 -13.45
CA TRP A 202 -16.88 -30.34 -12.63
C TRP A 202 -17.85 -29.18 -12.81
N GLU A 203 -19.12 -29.47 -12.59
CA GLU A 203 -20.25 -28.54 -12.66
C GLU A 203 -21.23 -28.84 -11.52
N ILE A 204 -22.02 -27.84 -11.15
CA ILE A 204 -22.96 -27.92 -10.02
C ILE A 204 -24.26 -27.19 -10.33
N ARG A 205 -25.37 -27.68 -9.78
CA ARG A 205 -26.67 -27.00 -9.83
C ARG A 205 -27.45 -27.17 -8.53
N THR A 206 -28.36 -26.26 -8.24
CA THR A 206 -29.32 -26.43 -7.13
C THR A 206 -30.39 -27.48 -7.46
N GLU A 207 -30.89 -28.14 -6.43
CA GLU A 207 -32.06 -29.02 -6.48
C GLU A 207 -33.09 -28.54 -5.45
N ALA A 208 -34.30 -28.24 -5.91
CA ALA A 208 -35.41 -27.83 -5.05
C ALA A 208 -35.96 -29.02 -4.22
N SER A 209 -36.72 -28.71 -3.18
CA SER A 209 -37.30 -29.73 -2.29
C SER A 209 -38.28 -30.68 -2.99
N ASP A 210 -38.84 -30.29 -4.14
CA ASP A 210 -39.72 -31.11 -4.98
C ASP A 210 -38.97 -31.94 -6.04
N GLY A 211 -37.63 -31.87 -6.07
CA GLY A 211 -36.78 -32.56 -7.03
C GLY A 211 -36.56 -31.79 -8.34
N THR A 212 -37.07 -30.56 -8.47
CA THR A 212 -36.80 -29.70 -9.62
C THR A 212 -35.34 -29.25 -9.62
N ASN A 213 -34.66 -29.40 -10.76
CA ASN A 213 -33.25 -29.06 -10.90
C ASN A 213 -33.07 -27.68 -11.55
N GLY A 214 -32.04 -26.95 -11.12
CA GLY A 214 -31.59 -25.70 -11.75
C GLY A 214 -30.79 -25.90 -13.03
N GLU A 215 -30.35 -24.79 -13.60
CA GLU A 215 -29.33 -24.81 -14.63
C GLU A 215 -27.99 -25.24 -14.04
N TRP A 216 -27.19 -25.95 -14.85
CA TRP A 216 -25.81 -26.24 -14.51
C TRP A 216 -25.00 -24.95 -14.51
N SER A 217 -24.03 -24.87 -13.59
CA SER A 217 -22.97 -23.86 -13.65
C SER A 217 -22.18 -23.98 -14.94
N ASP A 218 -21.39 -22.95 -15.23
CA ASP A 218 -20.28 -23.13 -16.16
C ASP A 218 -19.37 -24.27 -15.68
N ILE A 219 -18.66 -24.89 -16.61
CA ILE A 219 -17.72 -25.96 -16.29
C ILE A 219 -16.50 -25.33 -15.61
N LEU A 220 -16.13 -25.85 -14.44
CA LEU A 220 -14.88 -25.51 -13.77
C LEU A 220 -13.83 -26.61 -13.99
N ASP A 221 -12.73 -26.23 -14.65
CA ASP A 221 -11.62 -27.11 -14.96
C ASP A 221 -10.60 -27.16 -13.82
N PHE A 222 -9.99 -28.34 -13.63
CA PHE A 222 -8.84 -28.54 -12.75
C PHE A 222 -7.93 -29.65 -13.32
N THR A 223 -6.71 -29.77 -12.80
CA THR A 223 -5.77 -30.84 -13.17
C THR A 223 -5.40 -31.64 -11.93
N VAL A 224 -5.55 -32.95 -12.00
CA VAL A 224 -5.02 -33.86 -10.97
C VAL A 224 -3.59 -34.18 -11.36
N ASP A 225 -2.63 -33.87 -10.51
CA ASP A 225 -1.25 -34.25 -10.69
C ASP A 225 -0.74 -34.89 -9.40
N THR A 226 -0.90 -36.20 -9.29
CA THR A 226 -0.30 -36.99 -8.20
C THR A 226 1.10 -37.49 -8.56
N SER A 227 1.68 -37.01 -9.67
CA SER A 227 3.02 -37.40 -10.08
C SER A 227 4.07 -36.85 -9.12
N THR A 228 5.08 -37.67 -8.86
CA THR A 228 6.20 -37.32 -7.99
C THR A 228 7.37 -36.74 -8.78
N THR A 229 7.15 -36.25 -10.02
CA THR A 229 8.23 -35.78 -10.90
C THR A 229 8.02 -34.36 -11.44
N HIS A 230 8.53 -33.36 -10.72
CA HIS A 230 8.53 -31.94 -11.06
C HIS A 230 9.87 -31.54 -11.74
N GLN A 231 9.83 -31.11 -13.01
CA GLN A 231 10.99 -30.50 -13.67
C GLN A 231 10.95 -28.97 -13.49
N VAL A 232 11.77 -28.44 -12.59
CA VAL A 232 11.83 -27.00 -12.29
C VAL A 232 12.93 -26.31 -13.11
N THR A 233 12.57 -25.25 -13.83
CA THR A 233 13.47 -24.51 -14.75
C THR A 233 13.97 -23.17 -14.20
N GLY A 234 13.51 -22.72 -13.02
CA GLY A 234 13.91 -21.46 -12.40
C GLY A 234 15.06 -21.58 -11.39
N ALA A 235 15.98 -20.61 -11.38
CA ALA A 235 17.04 -20.48 -10.38
C ALA A 235 16.56 -19.62 -9.19
N PRO A 236 16.82 -20.02 -7.94
CA PRO A 236 16.60 -19.14 -6.78
C PRO A 236 17.64 -18.01 -6.75
N THR A 237 17.32 -16.89 -6.09
CA THR A 237 18.26 -15.79 -5.83
C THR A 237 18.69 -15.82 -4.36
N ALA A 238 19.99 -15.94 -4.10
CA ALA A 238 20.56 -15.91 -2.75
C ALA A 238 20.56 -14.48 -2.21
N LEU A 239 20.06 -14.30 -0.97
CA LEU A 239 19.86 -12.99 -0.34
C LEU A 239 20.79 -12.76 0.88
N SER A 240 20.88 -13.71 1.80
CA SER A 240 21.68 -13.59 3.04
C SER A 240 22.16 -14.96 3.53
N PRO A 241 23.34 -15.09 4.18
CA PRO A 241 24.28 -14.03 4.57
C PRO A 241 25.10 -13.49 3.41
N SER A 242 25.48 -12.22 3.53
CA SER A 242 26.49 -11.53 2.73
C SER A 242 27.29 -10.59 3.63
N GLY A 243 28.51 -10.23 3.24
CA GLY A 243 29.35 -9.31 4.02
C GLY A 243 29.76 -9.90 5.39
N THR A 244 29.99 -9.05 6.38
CA THR A 244 30.42 -9.49 7.71
C THR A 244 29.23 -9.88 8.58
N ILE A 245 29.26 -11.08 9.17
CA ILE A 245 28.27 -11.58 10.11
C ILE A 245 28.88 -11.86 11.48
N ASN A 246 28.12 -11.60 12.54
CA ASN A 246 28.54 -11.76 13.93
C ASN A 246 28.10 -13.10 14.55
N THR A 247 27.71 -14.07 13.72
CA THR A 247 27.32 -15.41 14.13
C THR A 247 28.10 -16.45 13.33
N ASN A 248 28.52 -17.52 14.00
CA ASN A 248 29.13 -18.69 13.36
C ASN A 248 28.08 -19.74 12.95
N GLN A 249 26.79 -19.45 13.16
CA GLN A 249 25.64 -20.25 12.71
C GLN A 249 24.71 -19.38 11.87
N PRO A 250 25.10 -19.01 10.64
CA PRO A 250 24.26 -18.19 9.77
C PRO A 250 22.94 -18.85 9.40
N THR A 251 21.94 -18.02 9.14
CA THR A 251 20.68 -18.41 8.50
C THR A 251 20.75 -18.00 7.03
N PHE A 252 20.53 -18.96 6.14
CA PHE A 252 20.54 -18.76 4.69
C PHE A 252 19.15 -18.40 4.20
N THR A 253 19.00 -17.33 3.41
CA THR A 253 17.71 -16.92 2.84
C THR A 253 17.79 -16.69 1.34
N TRP A 254 16.73 -17.07 0.61
CA TRP A 254 16.65 -16.98 -0.85
C TRP A 254 15.22 -16.77 -1.34
N THR A 255 15.06 -16.36 -2.60
CA THR A 255 13.74 -16.22 -3.23
C THR A 255 13.16 -17.58 -3.65
N ALA A 256 11.87 -17.81 -3.36
CA ALA A 256 11.17 -19.00 -3.80
C ALA A 256 11.06 -19.07 -5.33
N VAL A 257 11.12 -20.29 -5.86
CA VAL A 257 10.90 -20.61 -7.27
C VAL A 257 9.53 -21.28 -7.40
N THR A 258 8.66 -20.70 -8.23
CA THR A 258 7.32 -21.25 -8.48
C THR A 258 7.40 -22.68 -9.01
N GLY A 259 6.64 -23.58 -8.40
CA GLY A 259 6.64 -25.01 -8.72
C GLY A 259 7.76 -25.83 -8.06
N SER A 260 8.64 -25.22 -7.26
CA SER A 260 9.67 -25.97 -6.52
C SER A 260 9.22 -26.38 -5.13
N HIS A 261 9.53 -27.62 -4.76
CA HIS A 261 9.12 -28.25 -3.50
C HIS A 261 10.31 -28.46 -2.57
N GLN A 262 11.55 -28.43 -3.08
CA GLN A 262 12.78 -28.65 -2.32
C GLN A 262 13.97 -27.83 -2.86
N TYR A 263 14.85 -27.40 -1.96
CA TYR A 263 16.08 -26.68 -2.25
C TYR A 263 17.31 -27.37 -1.64
N ALA A 264 18.41 -27.46 -2.38
CA ALA A 264 19.70 -27.88 -1.87
C ALA A 264 20.56 -26.66 -1.53
N VAL A 265 20.94 -26.52 -0.26
CA VAL A 265 21.80 -25.44 0.23
C VAL A 265 23.25 -25.95 0.32
N TYR A 266 24.18 -25.22 -0.31
CA TYR A 266 25.60 -25.50 -0.30
C TYR A 266 26.37 -24.34 0.34
N ALA A 267 27.18 -24.62 1.36
CA ALA A 267 28.02 -23.60 1.99
C ALA A 267 29.38 -24.13 2.46
N LYS A 268 30.43 -23.35 2.22
CA LYS A 268 31.81 -23.58 2.69
C LYS A 268 32.26 -22.47 3.62
N ASP A 269 33.10 -22.80 4.59
CA ASP A 269 33.73 -21.83 5.49
C ASP A 269 35.02 -21.21 4.93
N ALA A 270 35.58 -20.25 5.66
CA ALA A 270 36.83 -19.56 5.34
C ALA A 270 38.05 -20.49 5.16
N ASN A 271 38.02 -21.70 5.72
CA ASN A 271 39.08 -22.70 5.53
C ASN A 271 38.82 -23.61 4.31
N GLY A 272 37.74 -23.36 3.57
CA GLY A 272 37.29 -24.17 2.44
C GLY A 272 36.58 -25.47 2.83
N ALA A 273 36.29 -25.68 4.13
CA ALA A 273 35.57 -26.86 4.59
C ALA A 273 34.08 -26.77 4.25
N LEU A 274 33.52 -27.84 3.69
CA LEU A 274 32.09 -27.94 3.42
C LEU A 274 31.33 -28.03 4.75
N LYS A 275 30.49 -27.04 5.04
CA LYS A 275 29.70 -26.95 6.28
C LYS A 275 28.25 -27.34 6.08
N VAL A 276 27.69 -27.04 4.92
CA VAL A 276 26.28 -27.33 4.59
C VAL A 276 26.22 -27.97 3.21
N TRP A 277 25.54 -29.12 3.15
CA TRP A 277 25.08 -29.76 1.92
C TRP A 277 23.78 -30.50 2.24
N ASN A 278 22.70 -29.74 2.36
CA ASN A 278 21.43 -30.26 2.84
C ASN A 278 20.29 -29.90 1.89
N VAL A 279 19.35 -30.83 1.74
CA VAL A 279 18.09 -30.62 1.05
C VAL A 279 17.00 -30.23 2.04
N VAL A 280 16.28 -29.16 1.73
CA VAL A 280 15.25 -28.54 2.57
C VAL A 280 13.96 -28.44 1.77
N GLY A 281 12.86 -28.98 2.27
CA GLY A 281 11.54 -28.81 1.65
C GLY A 281 11.04 -27.36 1.75
N ALA A 282 10.38 -26.87 0.71
CA ALA A 282 9.86 -25.50 0.60
C ALA A 282 8.95 -25.12 1.79
N ASP A 283 8.08 -26.03 2.24
CA ASP A 283 7.25 -25.82 3.43
C ASP A 283 8.07 -25.58 4.70
N ARG A 284 9.13 -26.38 4.89
CA ARG A 284 10.04 -26.25 6.04
C ARG A 284 10.90 -25.01 5.96
N ALA A 285 11.19 -24.55 4.75
CA ALA A 285 11.88 -23.29 4.50
C ALA A 285 10.95 -22.06 4.61
N GLY A 286 9.65 -22.26 4.88
CA GLY A 286 8.68 -21.17 5.03
C GLY A 286 8.16 -20.59 3.71
N CYS A 287 8.38 -21.26 2.59
CA CYS A 287 8.04 -20.79 1.25
C CYS A 287 7.26 -21.84 0.41
N GLY A 288 6.45 -22.67 1.07
CA GLY A 288 5.66 -23.73 0.44
C GLY A 288 4.66 -23.25 -0.63
N SER A 289 4.27 -21.98 -0.61
CA SER A 289 3.42 -21.36 -1.63
C SER A 289 4.13 -21.13 -2.97
N GLY A 290 5.43 -21.42 -3.07
CA GLY A 290 6.23 -21.16 -4.28
C GLY A 290 6.46 -19.67 -4.57
N SER A 291 6.29 -18.81 -3.57
CA SER A 291 6.50 -17.36 -3.62
C SER A 291 7.08 -16.84 -2.29
N GLY A 292 7.66 -15.64 -2.31
CA GLY A 292 8.25 -15.02 -1.11
C GLY A 292 9.68 -15.49 -0.80
N THR A 293 10.07 -15.37 0.47
CA THR A 293 11.44 -15.69 0.93
C THR A 293 11.48 -17.03 1.65
N CYS A 294 12.37 -17.91 1.21
CA CYS A 294 12.73 -19.15 1.88
C CYS A 294 13.87 -18.91 2.88
N SER A 295 13.92 -19.69 3.96
CA SER A 295 14.93 -19.59 5.02
C SER A 295 15.40 -20.94 5.54
N TYR A 296 16.69 -21.09 5.85
CA TYR A 296 17.26 -22.29 6.45
C TYR A 296 18.46 -22.01 7.36
N THR A 297 18.43 -22.55 8.57
CA THR A 297 19.56 -22.55 9.51
C THR A 297 20.00 -23.99 9.79
N HIS A 298 21.28 -24.31 9.59
CA HIS A 298 21.80 -25.64 9.91
C HIS A 298 22.17 -25.73 11.39
N SER A 299 21.36 -26.46 12.17
CA SER A 299 21.43 -26.49 13.64
C SER A 299 22.79 -26.84 14.25
N THR A 300 23.64 -27.59 13.55
CA THR A 300 24.96 -28.02 14.03
C THR A 300 26.14 -27.47 13.24
N ALA A 301 25.91 -26.71 12.17
CA ALA A 301 27.02 -26.19 11.38
C ALA A 301 27.62 -24.98 12.10
N ILE A 302 28.92 -25.05 12.40
CA ILE A 302 29.71 -23.94 12.95
C ILE A 302 30.73 -23.53 11.89
N PHE A 303 30.63 -22.29 11.41
CA PHE A 303 31.57 -21.70 10.46
C PHE A 303 32.79 -21.14 11.19
N ALA A 304 33.96 -21.27 10.57
CA ALA A 304 35.20 -20.73 11.12
C ALA A 304 35.24 -19.20 10.96
N GLU A 305 35.87 -18.52 11.93
CA GLU A 305 36.17 -17.09 11.86
C GLU A 305 36.98 -16.75 10.60
N GLY A 306 36.76 -15.56 10.05
CA GLY A 306 37.51 -14.99 8.94
C GLY A 306 36.74 -14.89 7.63
N SER A 307 37.40 -14.26 6.65
CA SER A 307 36.91 -14.01 5.30
C SER A 307 37.05 -15.25 4.41
N GLY A 308 36.16 -15.38 3.41
CA GLY A 308 36.25 -16.43 2.38
C GLY A 308 35.25 -17.57 2.54
N SER A 309 34.26 -17.41 3.44
CA SER A 309 33.09 -18.28 3.44
C SER A 309 32.18 -17.90 2.27
N PHE A 310 31.55 -18.88 1.64
CA PHE A 310 30.60 -18.63 0.55
C PHE A 310 29.48 -19.65 0.55
N TRP A 311 28.35 -19.29 -0.06
CA TRP A 311 27.21 -20.18 -0.20
C TRP A 311 26.42 -19.93 -1.48
N LYS A 312 25.62 -20.95 -1.85
CA LYS A 312 24.66 -20.93 -2.95
C LYS A 312 23.52 -21.90 -2.68
N VAL A 313 22.42 -21.75 -3.41
CA VAL A 313 21.24 -22.61 -3.32
C VAL A 313 20.70 -22.95 -4.70
N MET A 314 20.07 -24.10 -4.84
CA MET A 314 19.51 -24.60 -6.09
C MET A 314 18.23 -25.39 -5.81
N THR A 315 17.32 -25.48 -6.79
CA THR A 315 16.15 -26.37 -6.69
C THR A 315 16.57 -27.83 -6.85
N THR A 316 15.90 -28.76 -6.16
CA THR A 316 16.32 -30.17 -6.10
C THR A 316 15.16 -31.18 -6.08
N ASP A 317 14.04 -30.86 -6.73
CA ASP A 317 12.86 -31.72 -6.73
C ASP A 317 13.16 -33.13 -7.29
N ASP A 318 13.49 -33.23 -8.58
CA ASP A 318 13.84 -34.51 -9.23
C ASP A 318 15.19 -34.48 -9.95
N GLY A 319 16.04 -33.55 -9.54
CA GLY A 319 17.35 -33.28 -10.10
C GLY A 319 17.82 -31.89 -9.70
N TYR A 320 19.11 -31.64 -9.89
CA TYR A 320 19.71 -30.35 -9.60
C TYR A 320 19.34 -29.33 -10.68
N GLY A 321 18.52 -28.34 -10.30
CA GLY A 321 18.25 -27.16 -11.11
C GLY A 321 19.46 -26.21 -11.18
N PRO A 322 19.33 -25.06 -11.86
CA PRO A 322 20.40 -24.07 -11.93
C PRO A 322 20.75 -23.51 -10.54
N ASP A 323 22.05 -23.25 -10.32
CA ASP A 323 22.56 -22.58 -9.12
C ASP A 323 22.06 -21.13 -9.05
N SER A 324 21.88 -20.62 -7.83
CA SER A 324 21.76 -19.18 -7.55
C SER A 324 23.05 -18.41 -7.85
N ASN A 325 23.00 -17.08 -7.71
CA ASN A 325 24.21 -16.29 -7.43
C ASN A 325 24.95 -16.84 -6.20
N ILE A 326 26.28 -16.73 -6.23
CA ILE A 326 27.14 -17.06 -5.08
C ILE A 326 27.23 -15.82 -4.19
N LEU A 327 27.00 -15.97 -2.89
CA LEU A 327 27.24 -14.92 -1.91
C LEU A 327 28.42 -15.29 -1.02
N GLU A 328 29.30 -14.31 -0.80
CA GLU A 328 30.45 -14.40 0.10
C GLU A 328 30.13 -13.69 1.42
N PHE A 329 30.67 -14.23 2.52
CA PHE A 329 30.54 -13.64 3.84
C PHE A 329 31.78 -13.89 4.71
N THR A 330 31.95 -13.05 5.72
CA THR A 330 33.00 -13.10 6.74
C THR A 330 32.37 -13.41 8.09
N VAL A 331 32.86 -14.42 8.79
CA VAL A 331 32.40 -14.73 10.15
C VAL A 331 33.31 -14.00 11.14
N ASP A 332 32.74 -13.11 11.94
CA ASP A 332 33.44 -12.42 13.03
C ASP A 332 32.61 -12.49 14.32
N THR A 333 32.65 -13.64 15.00
CA THR A 333 32.00 -13.81 16.32
C THR A 333 32.84 -13.25 17.46
N THR A 334 34.11 -12.95 17.19
CA THR A 334 35.07 -12.46 18.18
C THR A 334 35.23 -10.94 18.18
N GLY A 335 34.71 -10.26 17.15
CA GLY A 335 34.94 -8.83 16.92
C GLY A 335 36.41 -8.51 16.69
N THR A 336 37.16 -9.44 16.10
CA THR A 336 38.61 -9.33 15.91
C THR A 336 39.05 -9.15 14.47
N ALA A 337 38.13 -9.23 13.49
CA ALA A 337 38.47 -8.99 12.09
C ALA A 337 38.52 -7.50 11.74
N ASP A 338 37.87 -6.63 12.52
CA ASP A 338 38.12 -5.20 12.49
C ASP A 338 37.67 -4.59 13.83
N ARG A 339 38.60 -4.11 14.66
CA ARG A 339 38.19 -3.16 15.68
C ARG A 339 37.88 -1.88 14.93
N CYS A 340 36.60 -1.64 14.70
CA CYS A 340 36.07 -0.33 14.38
C CYS A 340 36.76 0.69 15.29
N ASP A 341 37.67 1.49 14.73
CA ASP A 341 38.35 2.54 15.46
C ASP A 341 37.36 3.68 15.66
N MET A 342 36.65 3.62 16.79
CA MET A 342 35.64 4.59 17.18
C MET A 342 36.20 6.02 17.38
N SER A 343 37.51 6.23 17.19
CA SER A 343 38.14 7.54 17.25
C SER A 343 38.36 8.21 15.89
N ILE A 344 38.13 7.48 14.79
CA ILE A 344 38.20 8.01 13.42
C ILE A 344 36.79 8.33 12.96
N ASP A 345 36.59 9.59 12.60
CA ASP A 345 35.35 10.20 12.10
C ASP A 345 35.83 11.30 11.12
N THR A 346 35.79 10.98 9.82
CA THR A 346 36.44 11.73 8.75
C THR A 346 35.69 13.02 8.43
N ASP A 347 34.37 13.02 8.51
CA ASP A 347 33.52 14.16 8.17
C ASP A 347 32.93 14.90 9.39
N GLN A 348 33.10 14.36 10.59
CA GLN A 348 32.73 14.93 11.88
C GLN A 348 31.23 15.02 12.13
N ASP A 349 30.46 14.10 11.57
CA ASP A 349 29.01 13.98 11.75
C ASP A 349 28.60 13.25 13.06
N ARG A 350 29.61 12.73 13.80
CA ARG A 350 29.54 11.93 15.03
C ARG A 350 29.39 10.43 14.79
N LEU A 351 29.46 9.90 13.58
CA LEU A 351 29.60 8.49 13.27
C LEU A 351 31.07 8.16 13.00
N PRO A 352 31.60 7.07 13.58
CA PRO A 352 32.94 6.63 13.19
C PRO A 352 32.94 6.00 11.81
N ASP A 353 33.95 6.28 10.97
CA ASP A 353 34.04 5.79 9.57
C ASP A 353 33.75 4.28 9.43
N CYS A 354 34.09 3.50 10.45
CA CYS A 354 33.94 2.05 10.46
C CYS A 354 32.49 1.56 10.65
N VAL A 355 31.54 2.41 11.07
CA VAL A 355 30.10 2.08 11.04
C VAL A 355 29.45 2.51 9.73
N GLU A 356 30.14 3.33 8.93
CA GLU A 356 29.66 3.97 7.70
C GLU A 356 30.12 3.18 6.47
N THR A 357 29.29 2.24 6.06
CA THR A 357 29.71 1.20 5.10
C THR A 357 29.67 1.65 3.64
N ASN A 358 29.19 2.86 3.35
CA ASN A 358 28.99 3.41 2.01
C ASN A 358 28.25 2.45 1.06
N THR A 359 27.28 1.72 1.61
CA THR A 359 26.46 0.77 0.87
C THR A 359 25.16 1.38 0.35
N GLY A 360 24.78 2.56 0.87
CA GLY A 360 23.46 3.16 0.64
C GLY A 360 22.32 2.41 1.33
N ILE A 361 22.62 1.43 2.19
CA ILE A 361 21.61 0.60 2.86
C ILE A 361 21.79 0.72 4.37
N TYR A 362 20.83 1.38 5.03
CA TYR A 362 20.81 1.44 6.49
C TYR A 362 20.37 0.11 7.08
N VAL A 363 21.24 -0.52 7.87
CA VAL A 363 20.95 -1.80 8.54
C VAL A 363 20.71 -1.58 10.04
N ASN A 364 21.60 -0.84 10.71
CA ASN A 364 21.52 -0.47 12.13
C ASN A 364 22.63 0.55 12.49
N PRO A 365 22.70 1.08 13.73
CA PRO A 365 23.72 2.06 14.12
C PRO A 365 25.20 1.60 14.08
N LEU A 366 25.47 0.31 13.84
CA LEU A 366 26.82 -0.24 13.63
C LEU A 366 27.11 -0.57 12.16
N ASN A 367 26.14 -0.33 11.27
CA ASN A 367 26.23 -0.48 9.82
C ASN A 367 25.16 0.45 9.19
N THR A 368 25.51 1.72 9.07
CA THR A 368 24.60 2.81 8.71
C THR A 368 24.38 2.94 7.21
N GLY A 369 25.28 2.38 6.40
CA GLY A 369 25.21 2.52 4.94
C GLY A 369 25.64 3.90 4.41
N THR A 370 25.95 4.84 5.30
CA THR A 370 26.36 6.22 5.02
C THR A 370 27.76 6.30 4.42
N ASP A 371 28.10 7.41 3.75
CA ASP A 371 29.42 7.68 3.19
C ASP A 371 30.32 8.35 4.25
N PRO A 372 31.41 7.71 4.69
CA PRO A 372 32.27 8.22 5.78
C PRO A 372 32.97 9.57 5.50
N ALA A 373 32.83 10.11 4.29
CA ALA A 373 33.40 11.39 3.91
C ALA A 373 32.35 12.49 3.71
N LYS A 374 31.08 12.23 4.05
CA LYS A 374 29.95 13.11 3.78
C LYS A 374 28.98 13.18 4.97
N VAL A 375 29.03 14.32 5.67
CA VAL A 375 28.22 14.61 6.88
C VAL A 375 26.72 14.30 6.77
N ASP A 376 26.17 14.40 5.56
CA ASP A 376 24.76 14.22 5.21
C ASP A 376 24.76 13.39 3.91
N THR A 377 24.57 12.08 4.03
CA THR A 377 24.77 11.15 2.91
C THR A 377 23.70 11.29 1.85
N ASP A 378 22.46 11.62 2.21
CA ASP A 378 21.35 11.70 1.27
C ASP A 378 20.98 13.12 0.80
N ASP A 379 21.65 14.16 1.30
CA ASP A 379 21.46 15.58 0.98
C ASP A 379 20.08 16.14 1.37
N ASP A 380 19.52 15.75 2.51
CA ASP A 380 18.25 16.28 3.04
C ASP A 380 18.40 17.38 4.12
N ALA A 381 19.65 17.74 4.43
CA ALA A 381 20.05 18.69 5.47
C ALA A 381 20.01 18.18 6.92
N LEU A 382 19.79 16.88 7.13
CA LEU A 382 20.06 16.17 8.38
C LEU A 382 21.43 15.53 8.28
N SER A 383 22.22 15.60 9.36
CA SER A 383 23.50 14.86 9.37
C SER A 383 23.26 13.41 9.72
N ASP A 384 23.98 12.50 9.08
CA ASP A 384 23.86 11.05 9.26
C ASP A 384 23.91 10.65 10.76
N GLY A 385 24.84 11.23 11.51
CA GLY A 385 24.93 10.99 12.94
C GLY A 385 23.73 11.49 13.74
N ASP A 386 23.14 12.65 13.41
CA ASP A 386 21.91 13.16 14.05
C ASP A 386 20.72 12.24 13.79
N GLU A 387 20.63 11.67 12.60
CA GLU A 387 19.58 10.72 12.23
C GLU A 387 19.73 9.36 12.91
N VAL A 388 20.98 8.90 13.10
CA VAL A 388 21.27 7.61 13.75
C VAL A 388 21.24 7.69 15.28
N LYS A 389 21.67 8.82 15.87
CA LYS A 389 21.85 8.97 17.33
C LYS A 389 20.90 9.95 18.00
N GLY A 390 20.17 10.74 17.23
CA GLY A 390 19.50 11.94 17.73
C GLY A 390 20.45 13.13 17.89
N THR A 391 19.86 14.30 18.04
CA THR A 391 20.62 15.55 18.14
C THR A 391 21.21 15.75 19.53
N ILE A 392 22.29 16.53 19.62
CA ILE A 392 22.87 16.94 20.93
C ILE A 392 21.85 17.74 21.76
N GLY A 393 20.93 18.44 21.08
CA GLY A 393 19.81 19.17 21.69
C GLY A 393 18.68 18.28 22.22
N GLY A 394 18.82 16.95 22.13
CA GLY A 394 17.85 15.98 22.65
C GLY A 394 16.63 15.77 21.76
N LEU A 395 16.71 16.12 20.48
CA LEU A 395 15.68 15.77 19.50
C LEU A 395 15.89 14.33 19.04
N ASP A 396 14.89 13.48 19.24
CA ASP A 396 14.93 12.05 18.89
C ASP A 396 14.53 11.83 17.43
N LEU A 397 15.39 12.28 16.51
CA LEU A 397 15.22 12.05 15.07
C LEU A 397 15.07 10.55 14.71
N PRO A 398 15.91 9.61 15.22
CA PRO A 398 15.73 8.19 14.92
C PRO A 398 14.33 7.68 15.33
N GLY A 399 13.83 8.13 16.49
CA GLY A 399 12.48 7.82 16.94
C GLY A 399 11.37 8.42 16.08
N MET A 400 11.63 9.56 15.42
CA MET A 400 10.71 10.16 14.44
C MET A 400 10.69 9.43 13.10
N GLY A 401 11.67 8.54 12.84
CA GLY A 401 11.69 7.67 11.68
C GLY A 401 12.39 8.27 10.46
N VAL A 402 13.35 9.16 10.67
CA VAL A 402 14.29 9.60 9.62
C VAL A 402 15.25 8.47 9.22
N SER A 403 15.94 8.62 8.10
CA SER A 403 16.81 7.63 7.49
C SER A 403 18.03 8.31 6.85
N PRO A 404 19.27 7.97 7.28
CA PRO A 404 20.49 8.63 6.78
C PRO A 404 20.90 8.24 5.35
N VAL A 405 20.02 7.56 4.63
CA VAL A 405 20.23 7.07 3.26
C VAL A 405 18.98 7.29 2.38
N HIS A 406 17.98 8.00 2.89
CA HIS A 406 16.73 8.29 2.20
C HIS A 406 16.17 9.62 2.66
N LYS A 407 16.12 10.60 1.75
CA LYS A 407 15.79 11.98 2.11
C LYS A 407 14.49 12.09 2.89
N ASP A 408 14.56 12.78 4.01
CA ASP A 408 13.46 13.16 4.86
C ASP A 408 13.14 14.65 4.76
N LEU A 409 11.91 15.00 5.14
CA LEU A 409 11.47 16.37 5.29
C LEU A 409 10.63 16.47 6.55
N LEU A 410 11.20 17.07 7.60
CA LEU A 410 10.47 17.30 8.84
C LEU A 410 9.63 18.58 8.72
N VAL A 411 8.33 18.46 8.96
CA VAL A 411 7.38 19.57 8.89
C VAL A 411 6.63 19.67 10.21
N GLU A 412 6.74 20.82 10.86
CA GLU A 412 5.97 21.16 12.06
C GLU A 412 4.84 22.10 11.70
N TYR A 413 3.62 21.75 12.10
CA TYR A 413 2.45 22.58 11.91
C TYR A 413 2.00 23.19 13.22
N ASP A 414 1.93 24.51 13.22
CA ASP A 414 1.14 25.25 14.18
C ASP A 414 -0.11 25.79 13.48
N TRP A 415 -1.18 26.00 14.23
CA TRP A 415 -2.41 26.52 13.65
C TRP A 415 -3.10 27.51 14.55
N ILE A 416 -3.87 28.40 13.96
CA ILE A 416 -4.79 29.28 14.67
C ILE A 416 -6.19 28.73 14.45
N ASP A 417 -6.99 28.61 15.51
CA ASP A 417 -8.40 28.23 15.39
C ASP A 417 -9.25 29.50 15.28
N ASP A 418 -9.60 29.86 14.04
CA ASP A 418 -10.49 30.98 13.75
C ASP A 418 -11.50 30.61 12.65
N ALA A 419 -12.76 30.91 12.96
CA ALA A 419 -13.95 30.63 12.18
C ALA A 419 -14.81 31.87 11.92
N ILE A 420 -14.29 33.06 12.21
CA ILE A 420 -14.94 34.33 11.91
C ILE A 420 -15.24 34.38 10.41
N ASP A 421 -16.43 34.89 10.06
CA ASP A 421 -16.94 34.99 8.68
C ASP A 421 -17.30 33.69 7.95
N CYS A 422 -17.08 32.52 8.56
CA CYS A 422 -17.41 31.23 7.93
C CYS A 422 -18.86 30.79 8.16
N GLY A 423 -19.49 31.28 9.22
CA GLY A 423 -20.86 30.90 9.60
C GLY A 423 -20.99 29.47 10.16
N PHE A 424 -19.87 28.79 10.39
CA PHE A 424 -19.74 27.50 11.07
C PHE A 424 -18.38 27.44 11.77
N GLU A 425 -18.26 26.69 12.86
CA GLU A 425 -16.97 26.45 13.53
C GLU A 425 -16.08 25.53 12.68
N HIS A 426 -14.81 25.88 12.53
CA HIS A 426 -13.79 25.03 11.92
C HIS A 426 -12.42 25.29 12.55
N THR A 427 -11.46 24.41 12.24
CA THR A 427 -10.07 24.47 12.70
C THR A 427 -9.14 24.56 11.50
N HIS A 428 -8.03 25.27 11.63
CA HIS A 428 -6.95 25.25 10.63
C HIS A 428 -5.90 24.18 10.93
N ARG A 429 -6.10 23.38 11.98
CA ARG A 429 -5.27 22.21 12.23
C ARG A 429 -5.32 21.29 11.00
N PRO A 430 -4.17 20.95 10.40
CA PRO A 430 -4.15 20.03 9.27
C PRO A 430 -4.82 18.70 9.62
N SER A 431 -5.80 18.32 8.80
CA SER A 431 -6.46 17.02 8.90
C SER A 431 -5.50 15.91 8.43
N GLN A 432 -5.77 14.67 8.83
CA GLN A 432 -5.00 13.52 8.32
C GLN A 432 -5.04 13.44 6.78
N ALA A 433 -6.14 13.88 6.16
CA ALA A 433 -6.28 13.89 4.71
C ALA A 433 -5.34 14.90 4.04
N ILE A 434 -5.14 16.07 4.67
CA ILE A 434 -4.20 17.10 4.21
C ILE A 434 -2.78 16.55 4.24
N VAL A 435 -2.32 16.08 5.40
CA VAL A 435 -0.93 15.60 5.54
C VAL A 435 -0.66 14.39 4.65
N ASN A 436 -1.58 13.43 4.54
CA ASN A 436 -1.44 12.29 3.63
C ASN A 436 -1.27 12.73 2.17
N ARG A 437 -1.93 13.81 1.77
CA ARG A 437 -1.82 14.35 0.41
C ARG A 437 -0.47 15.03 0.20
N VAL A 438 0.03 15.75 1.19
CA VAL A 438 1.40 16.30 1.15
C VAL A 438 2.41 15.16 1.05
N SER A 439 2.36 14.16 1.93
CA SER A 439 3.28 13.02 1.86
C SER A 439 3.22 12.29 0.51
N ALA A 440 2.01 12.11 -0.05
CA ALA A 440 1.84 11.49 -1.37
C ALA A 440 2.48 12.30 -2.52
N GLY A 441 2.50 13.63 -2.42
CA GLY A 441 3.15 14.50 -3.41
C GLY A 441 4.66 14.32 -3.41
N PHE A 442 5.28 14.27 -2.23
CA PHE A 442 6.72 14.10 -2.06
C PHE A 442 7.19 12.66 -2.31
N SER A 443 6.42 11.64 -1.91
CA SER A 443 6.76 10.23 -2.16
C SER A 443 6.65 9.81 -3.62
N ALA A 444 5.89 10.56 -4.44
CA ALA A 444 5.79 10.34 -5.87
C ALA A 444 7.00 10.87 -6.67
N ALA A 445 7.99 11.49 -6.01
CA ALA A 445 9.16 12.03 -6.68
C ALA A 445 10.02 10.92 -7.34
N PRO A 446 10.36 11.02 -8.65
CA PRO A 446 11.08 9.95 -9.36
C PRO A 446 12.50 9.69 -8.82
N ALA A 447 12.89 8.41 -8.78
CA ALA A 447 14.20 7.98 -8.26
C ALA A 447 15.39 8.59 -9.02
N ASP A 448 15.28 8.77 -10.35
CA ASP A 448 16.32 9.36 -11.21
C ASP A 448 16.54 10.85 -10.95
N LEU A 449 15.56 11.51 -10.33
CA LEU A 449 15.60 12.93 -10.00
C LEU A 449 16.05 13.16 -8.56
N ILE A 450 15.53 12.36 -7.63
CA ILE A 450 15.84 12.48 -6.20
C ILE A 450 17.20 11.87 -5.86
N ASN A 451 17.57 10.76 -6.50
CA ASN A 451 18.84 10.05 -6.29
C ASN A 451 19.11 9.79 -4.79
N ASN A 452 18.20 9.06 -4.13
CA ASN A 452 18.46 8.59 -2.77
C ASN A 452 19.55 7.52 -2.78
N PRO A 453 20.46 7.51 -1.79
CA PRO A 453 21.49 6.48 -1.63
C PRO A 453 20.94 5.05 -1.61
N ASP A 454 19.75 4.83 -1.05
CA ASP A 454 19.05 3.54 -1.02
C ASP A 454 18.44 3.09 -2.37
N GLY A 455 18.49 3.95 -3.38
CA GLY A 455 17.93 3.72 -4.70
C GLY A 455 16.39 3.77 -4.76
N GLN A 456 15.70 4.09 -3.67
CA GLN A 456 14.25 4.21 -3.64
C GLN A 456 13.78 5.58 -4.15
N PRO A 457 12.63 5.66 -4.84
CA PRO A 457 12.01 6.93 -5.19
C PRO A 457 11.42 7.63 -3.96
N GLY A 458 11.07 8.90 -4.12
CA GLY A 458 10.34 9.67 -3.13
C GLY A 458 11.19 10.39 -2.09
N ILE A 459 10.52 11.24 -1.32
CA ILE A 459 11.02 11.88 -0.09
C ILE A 459 10.03 11.51 1.01
N ASN A 460 10.53 11.08 2.17
CA ASN A 460 9.69 10.80 3.33
C ASN A 460 9.37 12.11 4.06
N VAL A 461 8.09 12.43 4.25
CA VAL A 461 7.68 13.66 4.93
C VAL A 461 7.14 13.33 6.30
N ILE A 462 7.79 13.86 7.32
CA ILE A 462 7.46 13.63 8.73
C ILE A 462 6.65 14.83 9.23
N HIS A 463 5.37 14.58 9.51
CA HIS A 463 4.40 15.61 9.89
C HIS A 463 4.17 15.64 11.42
N ASP A 464 4.52 16.74 12.08
CA ASP A 464 4.21 16.99 13.49
C ASP A 464 3.15 18.09 13.64
N TYR A 465 2.01 17.75 14.22
CA TYR A 465 0.92 18.69 14.53
C TYR A 465 0.29 18.37 15.89
N GLY A 466 1.12 17.93 16.85
CA GLY A 466 0.72 17.75 18.25
C GLY A 466 -0.11 16.49 18.53
N GLN A 467 0.37 15.32 18.09
CA GLN A 467 -0.30 14.02 18.28
C GLN A 467 0.14 13.28 19.56
N GLY A 468 1.13 13.78 20.30
CA GLY A 468 1.66 13.15 21.51
C GLY A 468 2.75 12.11 21.22
N GLY A 469 3.50 11.71 22.26
CA GLY A 469 4.64 10.80 22.08
C GLY A 469 5.88 11.48 21.51
N LEU A 470 6.51 10.89 20.48
CA LEU A 470 7.68 11.46 19.81
C LEU A 470 7.32 12.66 18.92
N PHE A 471 6.10 12.68 18.38
CA PHE A 471 5.53 13.81 17.64
C PHE A 471 4.83 14.77 18.60
N THR A 472 5.65 15.52 19.33
CA THR A 472 5.23 16.59 20.24
C THR A 472 5.91 17.88 19.85
N GLY A 473 5.14 18.83 19.33
CA GLY A 473 5.67 20.14 18.90
C GLY A 473 4.56 21.06 18.44
N GLY A 474 3.79 20.64 17.43
CA GLY A 474 2.75 21.48 16.88
C GLY A 474 1.65 21.85 17.87
N ASN A 475 1.23 23.11 17.87
CA ASN A 475 0.20 23.61 18.77
C ASN A 475 -0.82 24.54 18.13
N ALA A 476 -1.99 24.61 18.78
CA ALA A 476 -2.93 25.70 18.56
C ALA A 476 -2.34 26.98 19.18
N ILE A 477 -2.26 28.04 18.40
CA ILE A 477 -1.83 29.37 18.83
C ILE A 477 -3.09 30.19 19.12
N GLU A 478 -3.15 30.76 20.32
CA GLU A 478 -4.19 31.73 20.65
C GLU A 478 -3.91 33.03 19.91
N ASP A 479 -4.92 33.55 19.21
CA ASP A 479 -4.85 34.79 18.45
C ASP A 479 -6.00 35.72 18.90
N ASP A 480 -5.65 36.88 19.47
CA ASP A 480 -6.59 37.84 20.06
C ASP A 480 -7.26 38.76 19.02
N ASP A 481 -6.69 38.91 17.82
CA ASP A 481 -7.25 39.74 16.73
C ASP A 481 -7.74 38.93 15.52
N HIS A 482 -7.47 37.62 15.52
CA HIS A 482 -7.96 36.63 14.54
C HIS A 482 -7.49 36.92 13.10
N GLU A 483 -6.38 37.65 12.93
CA GLU A 483 -5.78 37.91 11.63
C GLU A 483 -4.25 37.75 11.73
N ILE A 484 -3.63 36.97 10.83
CA ILE A 484 -2.17 36.96 10.74
C ILE A 484 -1.73 38.26 10.05
N ASP A 485 -1.58 39.30 10.86
CA ASP A 485 -1.04 40.60 10.46
C ASP A 485 0.48 40.48 10.25
N GLY A 486 0.91 40.07 9.05
CA GLY A 486 2.23 40.47 8.58
C GLY A 486 3.02 39.53 7.68
N ILE A 487 3.81 40.18 6.84
CA ILE A 487 4.65 39.61 5.78
C ILE A 487 6.06 39.34 6.35
N PRO A 488 6.71 38.21 6.05
CA PRO A 488 8.16 38.13 6.00
C PRO A 488 8.69 38.84 4.74
N ASP A 489 8.63 40.18 4.69
CA ASP A 489 9.41 40.97 3.72
C ASP A 489 10.68 41.45 4.41
N ARG A 490 11.84 41.13 3.84
CA ARG A 490 13.17 41.66 4.23
C ARG A 490 13.20 43.19 4.34
N ASN A 491 12.20 43.92 3.85
CA ASN A 491 12.18 45.38 3.77
C ASN A 491 11.11 46.10 4.60
N THR A 492 10.23 45.42 5.35
CA THR A 492 9.27 46.11 6.23
C THR A 492 9.29 45.57 7.66
N GLN A 493 10.08 46.25 8.49
CA GLN A 493 10.39 45.97 9.90
C GLN A 493 9.21 45.89 10.89
N GLN A 494 7.95 46.11 10.48
CA GLN A 494 6.82 46.10 11.42
C GLN A 494 6.01 44.80 11.42
N ASN A 495 6.05 44.03 10.34
CA ASN A 495 5.12 42.91 10.11
C ASN A 495 5.79 41.53 10.12
N GLY A 496 7.13 41.46 10.02
CA GLY A 496 7.89 40.24 10.34
C GLY A 496 8.03 39.99 11.84
N ILE A 497 7.59 40.93 12.70
CA ILE A 497 7.69 40.80 14.15
C ILE A 497 6.69 39.77 14.69
N TYR A 498 5.47 39.71 14.16
CA TYR A 498 4.45 38.77 14.67
C TYR A 498 4.84 37.32 14.44
N PHE A 499 5.21 36.96 13.21
CA PHE A 499 5.62 35.59 12.88
C PHE A 499 6.84 35.12 13.69
N GLU A 500 7.86 35.98 13.83
CA GLU A 500 9.07 35.67 14.63
C GLU A 500 8.77 35.60 16.13
N VAL A 501 7.90 36.47 16.68
CA VAL A 501 7.47 36.39 18.09
C VAL A 501 6.69 35.11 18.34
N VAL A 502 5.74 34.77 17.47
CA VAL A 502 4.96 33.54 17.56
C VAL A 502 5.89 32.32 17.44
N LYS A 503 6.87 32.33 16.53
CA LYS A 503 7.89 31.28 16.40
C LYS A 503 8.74 31.19 17.68
N ASP A 504 9.21 32.30 18.22
CA ASP A 504 10.03 32.30 19.43
C ASP A 504 9.29 31.78 20.68
N GLU A 505 7.98 31.99 20.76
CA GLU A 505 7.15 31.55 21.88
C GLU A 505 6.65 30.11 21.76
N ASN A 506 6.44 29.61 20.54
CA ASN A 506 5.78 28.33 20.30
C ASN A 506 6.70 27.26 19.70
N PHE A 507 7.82 27.65 19.08
CA PHE A 507 8.71 26.71 18.41
C PHE A 507 9.93 26.36 19.27
N ASN A 508 10.05 25.08 19.63
CA ASN A 508 11.11 24.60 20.50
C ASN A 508 12.51 24.84 19.90
N ALA A 509 13.41 25.38 20.72
CA ALA A 509 14.75 25.75 20.26
C ALA A 509 15.58 24.57 19.72
N ASN A 510 15.35 23.34 20.19
CA ASN A 510 16.05 22.14 19.72
C ASN A 510 15.53 21.61 18.37
N ARG A 511 14.52 22.24 17.78
CA ARG A 511 13.96 21.91 16.45
C ARG A 511 14.41 22.87 15.34
N ARG A 512 15.01 24.01 15.71
CA ARG A 512 15.47 25.04 14.77
C ARG A 512 16.57 24.50 13.88
N GLY A 513 16.42 24.67 12.58
CA GLY A 513 17.36 24.13 11.58
C GLY A 513 17.11 22.67 11.17
N TYR A 514 16.11 22.00 11.75
CA TYR A 514 15.70 20.64 11.35
C TYR A 514 14.31 20.60 10.74
N PHE A 515 13.37 21.37 11.27
CA PHE A 515 11.98 21.38 10.82
C PHE A 515 11.67 22.59 9.93
N HIS A 516 10.91 22.33 8.87
CA HIS A 516 10.15 23.35 8.16
C HIS A 516 8.87 23.68 8.95
N ARG A 517 8.74 24.92 9.40
CA ARG A 517 7.58 25.38 10.14
C ARG A 517 6.49 25.87 9.20
N VAL A 518 5.29 25.32 9.36
CA VAL A 518 4.09 25.71 8.62
C VAL A 518 3.07 26.27 9.60
N LEU A 519 2.88 27.59 9.61
CA LEU A 519 1.83 28.26 10.36
C LEU A 519 0.53 28.29 9.54
N MET A 520 -0.50 27.60 10.01
CA MET A 520 -1.82 27.55 9.39
C MET A 520 -2.73 28.64 10.00
N GLY A 521 -3.02 29.68 9.22
CA GLY A 521 -3.84 30.82 9.63
C GLY A 521 -5.17 30.94 8.90
N HIS A 522 -6.04 31.82 9.40
CA HIS A 522 -7.31 32.10 8.73
C HIS A 522 -7.17 32.99 7.51
N PHE A 523 -6.65 34.21 7.68
CA PHE A 523 -6.34 35.13 6.59
C PHE A 523 -4.92 35.67 6.70
N LEU A 524 -4.26 35.78 5.55
CA LEU A 524 -3.02 36.53 5.36
C LEU A 524 -3.27 37.60 4.31
N ARG A 525 -2.92 38.86 4.63
CA ARG A 525 -3.04 39.99 3.69
C ARG A 525 -1.69 40.45 3.17
N ASN A 526 -1.66 40.77 1.88
CA ASN A 526 -0.53 41.50 1.29
C ASN A 526 -0.58 43.00 1.64
N SER A 527 0.47 43.73 1.26
CA SER A 527 0.60 45.17 1.55
C SER A 527 -0.47 46.06 0.90
N GLN A 528 -1.26 45.51 -0.02
CA GLN A 528 -2.40 46.17 -0.66
C GLN A 528 -3.75 45.74 -0.07
N GLY A 529 -3.77 44.93 0.99
CA GLY A 529 -4.97 44.45 1.68
C GLY A 529 -5.66 43.25 1.00
N GLY A 530 -5.06 42.69 -0.06
CA GLY A 530 -5.55 41.50 -0.75
C GLY A 530 -5.20 40.23 0.00
N ILE A 531 -6.14 39.28 0.05
CA ILE A 531 -5.94 37.97 0.69
C ILE A 531 -5.03 37.12 -0.21
N ILE A 532 -4.03 36.48 0.38
CA ILE A 532 -3.13 35.52 -0.28
C ILE A 532 -3.25 34.15 0.40
N SER A 533 -2.98 33.08 -0.36
CA SER A 533 -3.12 31.71 0.16
C SER A 533 -1.94 31.24 1.00
N GLY A 534 -0.76 31.84 0.81
CA GLY A 534 0.44 31.47 1.54
C GLY A 534 1.62 32.39 1.22
N ILE A 535 2.67 32.26 2.02
CA ILE A 535 3.98 32.90 1.82
C ILE A 535 5.05 32.07 2.51
N SER A 536 6.25 32.08 1.94
CA SER A 536 7.37 31.29 2.45
C SER A 536 8.70 32.03 2.31
N GLU A 537 9.64 31.71 3.19
CA GLU A 537 11.04 32.08 3.00
C GLU A 537 11.64 31.34 1.78
N LEU A 538 12.49 32.03 1.01
CA LEU A 538 13.05 31.54 -0.25
C LEU A 538 14.56 31.80 -0.39
N PRO A 539 15.41 30.75 -0.34
CA PRO A 539 15.17 29.49 0.39
C PRO A 539 15.11 29.76 1.91
N GLY A 540 14.56 28.82 2.67
CA GLY A 540 14.42 28.95 4.12
C GLY A 540 13.64 27.81 4.77
N ASP A 541 13.23 27.96 6.02
CA ASP A 541 12.50 26.95 6.80
C ASP A 541 11.12 27.40 7.31
N ASP A 542 10.71 28.63 6.97
CA ASP A 542 9.48 29.24 7.47
C ASP A 542 8.43 29.43 6.38
N THR A 543 7.20 29.03 6.71
CA THR A 543 6.03 29.05 5.82
C THR A 543 4.76 29.45 6.57
N ILE A 544 3.91 30.26 5.94
CA ILE A 544 2.53 30.56 6.37
C ILE A 544 1.57 30.10 5.28
N VAL A 545 0.49 29.43 5.67
CA VAL A 545 -0.62 29.02 4.79
C VAL A 545 -1.92 29.57 5.35
N SER A 546 -2.73 30.24 4.53
CA SER A 546 -4.01 30.80 4.94
C SER A 546 -5.10 30.62 3.88
N ILE A 547 -6.12 29.85 4.22
CA ILE A 547 -7.15 29.38 3.26
C ILE A 547 -8.58 29.77 3.65
N GLY A 548 -8.74 30.60 4.70
CA GLY A 548 -10.02 31.14 5.13
C GLY A 548 -11.04 30.05 5.44
N CYS A 549 -12.28 30.27 5.00
CA CYS A 549 -13.42 29.38 5.25
C CYS A 549 -13.54 28.20 4.28
N GLY A 550 -12.67 28.09 3.27
CA GLY A 550 -12.89 27.14 2.19
C GLY A 550 -12.55 27.59 0.77
N PRO A 551 -12.72 26.67 -0.19
CA PRO A 551 -12.51 26.90 -1.63
C PRO A 551 -13.28 28.10 -2.17
N ALA A 552 -14.44 28.44 -1.59
CA ALA A 552 -15.27 29.55 -2.03
C ALA A 552 -14.57 30.93 -1.95
N ASN A 553 -13.56 31.07 -1.08
CA ASN A 553 -12.83 32.32 -0.88
C ASN A 553 -11.75 32.58 -1.96
N PHE A 554 -11.25 31.53 -2.61
CA PHE A 554 -10.14 31.63 -3.57
C PHE A 554 -10.54 31.18 -5.00
N PHE A 555 -11.47 30.23 -5.12
CA PHE A 555 -11.91 29.64 -6.38
C PHE A 555 -13.44 29.52 -6.45
N PRO A 556 -14.16 30.64 -6.63
CA PRO A 556 -15.62 30.61 -6.72
C PRO A 556 -16.07 29.84 -7.97
N GLY A 557 -16.67 28.67 -7.76
CA GLY A 557 -17.25 27.82 -8.82
C GLY A 557 -16.46 26.55 -9.15
N ASP A 558 -15.30 26.32 -8.53
CA ASP A 558 -14.52 25.09 -8.72
C ASP A 558 -14.85 24.02 -7.66
N PHE A 559 -15.02 22.77 -8.09
CA PHE A 559 -15.18 21.61 -7.21
C PHE A 559 -13.81 21.15 -6.69
N VAL A 560 -13.22 21.94 -5.77
CA VAL A 560 -12.03 21.58 -4.98
C VAL A 560 -12.42 21.58 -3.51
N THR A 561 -11.94 20.61 -2.74
CA THR A 561 -12.19 20.53 -1.30
C THR A 561 -11.22 21.43 -0.52
N PHE A 562 -11.56 21.78 0.72
CA PHE A 562 -10.67 22.51 1.62
C PHE A 562 -9.33 21.77 1.79
N ASP A 563 -9.38 20.47 2.04
CA ASP A 563 -8.18 19.63 2.23
C ASP A 563 -7.25 19.66 1.00
N GLU A 564 -7.82 19.68 -0.21
CA GLU A 564 -7.03 19.74 -1.44
C GLU A 564 -6.31 21.07 -1.61
N ILE A 565 -6.98 22.19 -1.35
CA ILE A 565 -6.36 23.51 -1.43
C ILE A 565 -5.30 23.65 -0.35
N ALA A 566 -5.61 23.27 0.90
CA ALA A 566 -4.66 23.30 2.01
C ALA A 566 -3.38 22.54 1.67
N ALA A 567 -3.49 21.27 1.26
CA ALA A 567 -2.34 20.45 0.93
C ALA A 567 -1.54 21.00 -0.27
N ASN A 568 -2.23 21.45 -1.32
CA ASN A 568 -1.56 22.01 -2.49
C ASN A 568 -0.80 23.29 -2.15
N THR A 569 -1.40 24.15 -1.32
CA THR A 569 -0.74 25.37 -0.85
C THR A 569 0.45 25.02 0.05
N ILE A 570 0.32 24.10 1.00
CA ILE A 570 1.46 23.62 1.81
C ILE A 570 2.60 23.13 0.91
N MET A 571 2.31 22.28 -0.09
CA MET A 571 3.35 21.78 -1.02
C MET A 571 3.99 22.89 -1.85
N HIS A 572 3.20 23.84 -2.36
CA HIS A 572 3.70 24.99 -3.13
C HIS A 572 4.66 25.83 -2.29
N GLU A 573 4.24 26.15 -1.07
CA GLU A 573 4.96 26.99 -0.13
C GLU A 573 6.24 26.30 0.40
N LEU A 574 6.17 25.02 0.78
CA LEU A 574 7.37 24.22 1.07
C LEU A 574 8.34 24.20 -0.11
N GLY A 575 7.83 24.23 -1.35
CA GLY A 575 8.68 24.36 -2.53
C GLY A 575 9.56 25.62 -2.50
N HIS A 576 9.07 26.74 -1.97
CA HIS A 576 9.86 27.95 -1.79
C HIS A 576 10.95 27.79 -0.73
N ASN A 577 10.64 27.16 0.40
CA ASN A 577 11.64 26.81 1.41
C ASN A 577 12.81 26.01 0.81
N LEU A 578 12.50 25.07 -0.10
CA LEU A 578 13.46 24.27 -0.85
C LEU A 578 14.12 25.00 -2.04
N GLY A 579 13.92 26.32 -2.17
CA GLY A 579 14.61 27.17 -3.16
C GLY A 579 13.92 27.31 -4.51
N LEU A 580 12.68 26.82 -4.65
CA LEU A 580 11.95 26.87 -5.92
C LEU A 580 11.22 28.19 -6.08
N ARG A 581 11.05 28.63 -7.33
CA ARG A 581 10.26 29.83 -7.66
C ARG A 581 8.99 29.42 -8.39
N HIS A 582 8.01 30.33 -8.47
CA HIS A 582 6.78 30.09 -9.21
C HIS A 582 7.07 29.65 -10.65
N GLY A 583 6.40 28.57 -11.10
CA GLY A 583 6.47 28.10 -12.48
C GLY A 583 5.72 29.04 -13.42
N GLY A 584 6.42 29.55 -14.45
CA GLY A 584 5.84 30.43 -15.47
C GLY A 584 6.72 31.63 -15.80
N GLY A 585 7.61 31.47 -16.78
CA GLY A 585 8.26 32.57 -17.48
C GLY A 585 9.62 33.02 -16.95
N GLN A 586 10.65 32.16 -17.06
CA GLN A 586 12.03 32.57 -17.34
C GLN A 586 12.87 31.33 -17.70
N PHE A 587 12.84 30.97 -18.99
CA PHE A 587 14.04 30.42 -19.63
C PHE A 587 14.98 31.60 -19.86
N LEU A 588 16.12 31.64 -19.17
CA LEU A 588 17.40 32.17 -19.68
C LEU A 588 18.56 31.46 -19.00
#